data_AF-A0A7D9KG18-F1
#
_entry.id   AF-A0A7D9KG18-F1
#
_cell.length_a   1.000
_cell.length_b   1.000
_cell.length_c   1.000
_cell.angle_alpha   90.00
_cell.angle_beta   90.00
_cell.angle_gamma   90.00
#
_symmetry.space_group_name_H-M   'P 1'
#
loop_
_entity.id
_entity.type
_entity.pdbx_description
1 polymer ?
#
loop_
_entity_poly.entity_id
_entity_poly.type
_entity_poly.pdbx_seq_one_letter_code
_entity_poly.pdbx_strand_id
1 'polypeptide(L)' 'MSAEKSEDVCQHYVRKCCLVSPCCNKVYPCRLCHDEKENHKLVRANVKFIECLQCGSRQK' A
#
# COMPACT_ATOMS: atom_id res chain seq x y z
N MET A 1 24.45 -10.99 -9.80
CA MET A 1 23.94 -10.54 -8.49
C MET A 1 22.48 -10.16 -8.69
N SER A 2 21.57 -10.88 -8.04
CA SER A 2 20.12 -10.73 -8.20
C SER A 2 19.59 -9.70 -7.21
N ALA A 3 19.30 -8.49 -7.66
CA ALA A 3 18.59 -7.50 -6.85
C ALA A 3 18.03 -6.35 -7.71
N GLU A 4 17.08 -6.61 -8.59
CA GLU A 4 16.27 -5.52 -9.17
C GLU A 4 14.80 -5.90 -8.99
N LYS A 5 14.34 -5.58 -7.77
CA LYS A 5 12.98 -5.73 -7.27
C LYS A 5 12.09 -4.83 -8.11
N SER A 6 11.25 -5.47 -8.89
CA SER A 6 10.20 -4.93 -9.75
C SER A 6 9.57 -3.67 -9.17
N GLU A 7 9.45 -2.65 -10.03
CA GLU A 7 8.74 -1.42 -9.75
C GLU A 7 7.29 -1.71 -9.32
N ASP A 8 7.05 -1.75 -8.00
CA ASP A 8 5.72 -1.66 -7.38
C ASP A 8 5.20 -0.21 -7.51
N VAL A 9 5.17 0.31 -8.73
CA VAL A 9 4.52 1.58 -9.06
C VAL A 9 3.03 1.30 -9.20
N CYS A 10 2.23 1.76 -8.22
CA CYS A 10 0.79 1.88 -8.43
C CYS A 10 0.55 2.88 -9.57
N GLN A 11 -0.25 2.49 -10.57
CA GLN A 11 -0.60 3.35 -11.72
C GLN A 11 -1.30 4.66 -11.30
N HIS A 12 -1.86 4.70 -10.09
CA HIS A 12 -2.51 5.91 -9.56
C HIS A 12 -1.53 6.88 -8.89
N TYR A 13 -0.51 6.38 -8.19
CA TYR A 13 0.47 7.21 -7.51
C TYR A 13 1.82 6.48 -7.41
N VAL A 14 2.88 7.14 -7.88
CA VAL A 14 4.26 6.68 -7.71
C VAL A 14 4.69 6.95 -6.27
N ARG A 15 4.58 5.95 -5.40
CA ARG A 15 4.99 6.02 -3.99
C ARG A 15 5.73 4.75 -3.63
N LYS A 16 6.86 4.88 -2.96
CA LYS A 16 7.64 3.72 -2.49
C LYS A 16 7.15 3.20 -1.12
N CYS A 17 5.86 3.35 -0.85
CA CYS A 17 5.23 2.94 0.41
C CYS A 17 3.86 2.36 0.10
N CYS A 18 3.48 1.30 0.80
CA CYS A 18 2.15 0.74 0.79
C CYS A 18 1.37 1.20 2.02
N LEU A 19 0.06 1.36 1.89
CA LEU A 19 -0.85 1.56 3.00
C LEU A 19 -1.32 0.21 3.55
N VAL A 20 -1.36 0.10 4.87
CA VAL A 20 -1.90 -1.07 5.55
C VAL A 20 -3.37 -0.79 5.79
N SER A 21 -4.22 -1.52 5.06
CA SER A 21 -5.66 -1.41 5.21
C SER A 21 -6.09 -2.11 6.50
N PRO A 22 -6.64 -1.40 7.49
CA PRO A 22 -7.09 -2.01 8.74
C PRO A 22 -8.44 -2.72 8.59
N CYS A 23 -9.20 -2.47 7.51
CA CYS A 23 -10.51 -3.08 7.30
C CYS A 23 -10.39 -4.52 6.79
N CYS A 24 -9.34 -4.83 6.03
CA CYS A 24 -9.07 -6.17 5.52
C CYS A 24 -7.71 -6.72 5.95
N ASN A 25 -6.94 -5.99 6.74
CA ASN A 25 -5.55 -6.29 7.14
C ASN A 25 -4.63 -6.61 5.94
N LYS A 26 -4.95 -6.06 4.77
CA LYS A 26 -4.19 -6.23 3.54
C LYS A 26 -3.39 -4.97 3.22
N VAL A 27 -2.25 -5.17 2.57
CA VAL A 27 -1.34 -4.09 2.19
C VAL A 27 -1.59 -3.74 0.73
N TYR A 28 -1.88 -2.47 0.46
CA TYR A 28 -2.09 -1.97 -0.90
C TYR A 28 -1.17 -0.79 -1.18
N PRO A 29 -0.73 -0.59 -2.42
CA PRO A 29 0.10 0.57 -2.75
C PRO A 29 -0.69 1.89 -2.70
N CYS A 30 -2.01 1.84 -2.90
CA CYS A 30 -2.87 3.01 -2.98
C CYS A 30 -4.35 2.64 -2.69
N ARG A 31 -5.16 3.63 -2.31
CA ARG A 31 -6.58 3.41 -1.96
C ARG A 31 -7.43 2.95 -3.14
N LEU A 32 -7.02 3.33 -4.35
CA LEU A 32 -7.73 3.02 -5.59
C LEU A 32 -7.53 1.55 -5.93
N CYS A 33 -6.29 1.06 -5.90
CA CYS A 33 -6.02 -0.37 -6.02
C CYS A 33 -6.69 -1.21 -4.91
N HIS A 34 -6.96 -0.63 -3.74
CA HIS A 34 -7.81 -1.27 -2.74
C HIS A 34 -9.28 -1.31 -3.19
N ASP A 35 -9.87 -0.16 -3.53
CA ASP A 35 -11.26 -0.03 -4.02
C ASP A 35 -11.56 -0.94 -5.22
N GLU A 36 -10.58 -1.16 -6.10
CA GLU A 36 -10.73 -2.01 -7.29
C GLU A 36 -10.68 -3.50 -6.96
N LYS A 37 -9.89 -3.89 -5.96
CA LYS A 37 -9.73 -5.30 -5.55
C LYS A 37 -10.73 -5.72 -4.49
N GLU A 38 -11.17 -4.79 -3.66
CA GLU A 38 -12.10 -5.05 -2.57
C GLU A 38 -13.45 -4.39 -2.87
N ASN A 39 -14.54 -5.07 -2.52
CA ASN A 39 -15.89 -4.55 -2.74
C ASN A 39 -16.30 -3.46 -1.72
N HIS A 40 -15.32 -2.79 -1.10
CA HIS A 40 -15.52 -1.77 -0.09
C HIS A 40 -14.43 -0.70 -0.16
N LYS A 41 -14.78 0.50 0.31
CA LYS A 41 -13.88 1.64 0.24
C LYS A 41 -12.89 1.69 1.38
N LEU A 42 -11.61 1.91 1.05
CA LEU A 42 -10.60 2.18 2.07
C LEU A 42 -10.86 3.55 2.70
N VAL A 43 -11.29 3.54 3.96
CA VAL A 43 -11.46 4.78 4.74
C VAL A 43 -10.11 5.23 5.26
N ARG A 44 -9.60 6.35 4.72
CA ARG A 44 -8.32 6.96 5.11
C ARG A 44 -8.20 7.22 6.61
N ALA A 45 -9.31 7.54 7.28
CA ALA A 45 -9.34 7.77 8.72
C ALA A 45 -9.03 6.51 9.54
N ASN A 46 -9.29 5.31 9.00
CA ASN A 46 -8.95 4.06 9.66
C ASN A 46 -7.47 3.70 9.43
N VAL A 47 -6.88 4.09 8.31
CA VAL A 47 -5.48 3.80 7.98
C VAL A 47 -4.58 4.47 9.02
N LYS A 48 -4.07 3.64 9.93
CA LYS A 48 -3.13 4.05 10.99
C LYS A 48 -1.69 3.73 10.67
N PHE A 49 -1.44 2.92 9.63
CA PHE A 49 -0.12 2.42 9.33
C PHE A 49 0.12 2.38 7.82
N ILE A 50 1.34 2.73 7.44
CA ILE A 50 1.90 2.54 6.10
C ILE A 50 3.21 1.77 6.22
N GLU A 51 3.54 0.96 5.24
CA GLU A 51 4.75 0.16 5.19
C GLU A 51 5.64 0.65 4.07
N CYS A 52 6.87 1.03 4.40
CA CYS A 52 7.83 1.50 3.41
C CYS A 52 8.36 0.32 2.59
N LEU A 53 8.25 0.38 1.27
CA LEU A 53 8.76 -0.67 0.37
C LEU A 53 10.29 -0.63 0.21
N GLN A 54 10.93 0.47 0.61
CA GLN A 54 12.40 0.60 0.53
C GLN A 54 13.10 0.03 1.75
N CYS A 55 12.59 0.29 2.94
CA CYS A 55 13.23 -0.13 4.19
C CYS A 55 12.41 -1.15 5.01
N GLY A 56 11.19 -1.49 4.57
CA GLY A 56 10.29 -2.38 5.30
C GLY A 56 9.74 -1.81 6.61
N SER A 57 10.05 -0.55 6.93
CA SER A 57 9.61 0.06 8.18
C SER A 57 8.13 0.41 8.13
N ARG A 58 7.40 -0.02 9.16
CA ARG A 58 6.00 0.33 9.35
C ARG A 58 5.93 1.69 10.06
N GLN A 59 5.42 2.69 9.37
CA GLN A 59 5.22 4.04 9.87
C GLN A 59 3.75 4.25 10.25
N LYS A 60 3.52 5.01 11.31
CA LYS A 60 2.18 5.39 11.80
C LYS A 60 1.81 6.78 11.32
#